data_AF-A0A2A2D1E3-F1
#
_entry.id   AF-A0A2A2D1E3-F1
#
_cell.length_a   1.000
_cell.length_b   1.000
_cell.length_c   1.000
_cell.angle_alpha   90.00
_cell.angle_beta   90.00
_cell.angle_gamma   90.00
#
_symmetry.space_group_name_H-M   'P 1'
#
loop_
_entity.id
_entity.type
_entity.pdbx_description
1 polymer ?
#
loop_
_entity_poly.entity_id
_entity_poly.type
_entity_poly.pdbx_seq_one_letter_code
_entity_poly.pdbx_strand_id
1 'polypeptide(L)'
;MGLGLEESLRLTVAALMQATGESQRAIATALGLTQTQVSRRQSGTTAWSLRDADVLAEYYGIGPLDLLAGPTRACEALPAARRRTAHTEKERSGE
;
A
#
# COMPACT_ATOMS: atom_id res chain seq x y z
N MET A 1 9.69 8.38 -21.42
CA MET A 1 8.25 8.31 -21.16
C MET A 1 8.06 8.13 -19.67
N GLY A 2 7.23 8.96 -19.02
CA GLY A 2 6.92 8.79 -17.61
C GLY A 2 6.11 7.51 -17.36
N LEU A 3 6.05 7.07 -16.10
CA LEU A 3 5.18 5.96 -15.69
C LEU A 3 3.72 6.33 -15.96
N GLY A 4 2.96 5.38 -16.51
CA GLY A 4 1.50 5.52 -16.60
C GLY A 4 0.86 5.51 -15.21
N LEU A 5 -0.30 6.15 -15.07
CA LEU A 5 -0.98 6.30 -13.76
C LEU A 5 -1.26 4.95 -13.09
N GLU A 6 -1.71 3.95 -13.85
CA GLU A 6 -1.97 2.61 -13.30
C GLU A 6 -0.69 1.92 -12.79
N GLU A 7 0.43 2.10 -13.49
CA GLU A 7 1.72 1.57 -13.04
C GLU A 7 2.18 2.30 -11.76
N SER A 8 2.03 3.62 -11.72
CA SER A 8 2.32 4.42 -10.51
C SER A 8 1.47 3.95 -9.31
N LEU A 9 0.18 3.66 -9.52
CA LEU A 9 -0.69 3.16 -8.48
C LEU A 9 -0.28 1.78 -7.98
N ARG A 10 0.09 0.85 -8.88
CA ARG A 10 0.62 -0.47 -8.48
C ARG A 10 1.87 -0.36 -7.62
N LEU A 11 2.80 0.50 -8.02
CA LEU A 11 4.04 0.76 -7.28
C LEU A 11 3.75 1.40 -5.92
N THR A 12 2.78 2.30 -5.86
CA THR A 12 2.34 2.94 -4.61
C THR A 12 1.76 1.91 -3.65
N VAL A 13 0.85 1.06 -4.11
CA VAL A 13 0.25 0.00 -3.27
C VAL A 13 1.34 -0.96 -2.78
N ALA A 14 2.29 -1.35 -3.64
CA ALA A 14 3.41 -2.21 -3.24
C ALA A 14 4.30 -1.55 -2.18
N ALA A 15 4.60 -0.25 -2.34
CA ALA A 15 5.38 0.51 -1.38
C ALA A 15 4.68 0.63 -0.02
N LEU A 16 3.36 0.88 -0.01
CA LEU A 16 2.56 0.95 1.21
C LEU A 16 2.50 -0.40 1.93
N MET A 17 2.26 -1.50 1.21
CA MET A 17 2.35 -2.85 1.77
C MET A 17 3.72 -3.10 2.43
N GLN A 18 4.79 -2.67 1.78
CA GLN A 18 6.13 -2.81 2.34
C GLN A 18 6.32 -1.90 3.56
N ALA A 19 5.83 -0.65 3.52
CA ALA A 19 5.95 0.28 4.63
C ALA A 19 5.16 -0.18 5.88
N THR A 20 4.01 -0.83 5.70
CA THR A 20 3.16 -1.32 6.81
C THR A 20 3.45 -2.77 7.21
N GLY A 21 4.02 -3.58 6.31
CA GLY A 21 4.14 -5.03 6.50
C GLY A 21 2.86 -5.80 6.18
N GLU A 22 1.87 -5.16 5.58
CA GLU A 22 0.60 -5.79 5.22
C GLU A 22 0.72 -6.68 3.98
N SER A 23 -0.10 -7.72 3.96
CA SER A 23 -0.20 -8.64 2.82
C SER A 23 -1.31 -8.21 1.84
N GLN A 24 -1.29 -8.75 0.62
CA GLN A 24 -2.38 -8.56 -0.34
C GLN A 24 -3.73 -9.02 0.21
N ARG A 25 -3.75 -9.98 1.15
CA ARG A 25 -4.97 -10.45 1.80
C ARG A 25 -5.59 -9.39 2.71
N ALA A 26 -4.77 -8.59 3.41
CA ALA A 26 -5.26 -7.49 4.24
C ALA A 26 -5.92 -6.40 3.39
N ILE A 27 -5.27 -6.02 2.28
CA ILE A 27 -5.83 -5.10 1.29
C ILE A 27 -7.13 -5.65 0.67
N ALA A 28 -7.15 -6.95 0.35
CA ALA A 28 -8.33 -7.59 -0.20
C ALA A 28 -9.52 -7.48 0.75
N THR A 29 -9.32 -7.69 2.05
CA THR A 29 -10.35 -7.50 3.07
C THR A 29 -10.86 -6.06 3.10
N ALA A 30 -9.97 -5.06 3.05
CA ALA A 30 -10.36 -3.64 3.04
C ALA A 30 -11.20 -3.28 1.80
N LEU A 31 -10.86 -3.85 0.65
CA LEU A 31 -11.55 -3.61 -0.63
C LEU A 31 -12.84 -4.46 -0.82
N GLY A 32 -13.11 -5.42 0.06
CA GLY A 32 -14.17 -6.41 -0.16
C GLY A 32 -13.88 -7.33 -1.36
N LEU A 33 -12.60 -7.57 -1.65
CA LEU A 33 -12.12 -8.40 -2.74
C LEU A 33 -11.47 -9.69 -2.21
N THR A 34 -11.16 -10.60 -3.12
CA THR A 34 -10.29 -11.75 -2.86
C THR A 34 -8.82 -11.39 -3.08
N GLN A 35 -7.89 -12.11 -2.43
CA GLN A 35 -6.46 -11.91 -2.65
C GLN A 35 -6.07 -12.11 -4.13
N THR A 36 -6.69 -13.04 -4.85
CA THR A 36 -6.44 -13.25 -6.28
C THR A 36 -6.84 -12.04 -7.12
N GLN A 37 -7.94 -11.36 -6.78
CA GLN A 37 -8.35 -10.13 -7.46
C GLN A 37 -7.39 -8.96 -7.21
N VAL A 38 -6.79 -8.87 -6.01
CA VAL A 38 -5.73 -7.90 -5.71
C VAL A 38 -4.44 -8.26 -6.43
N SER A 39 -4.07 -9.53 -6.48
CA SER A 39 -2.90 -10.02 -7.21
C SER A 39 -2.95 -9.65 -8.69
N ARG A 40 -4.10 -9.88 -9.36
CA ARG A 40 -4.30 -9.50 -10.77
C ARG A 40 -4.20 -7.99 -11.01
N ARG A 41 -4.59 -7.16 -10.03
CA ARG A 41 -4.42 -5.71 -10.10
C ARG A 41 -2.96 -5.31 -9.93
N GLN A 42 -2.25 -5.93 -8.99
CA GLN A 42 -0.82 -5.71 -8.79
C GLN A 42 0.06 -6.23 -9.94
N SER A 43 -0.41 -7.22 -10.72
CA SER A 43 0.26 -7.66 -11.95
C SER A 43 -0.12 -6.87 -13.19
N GLY A 44 -1.07 -5.92 -13.08
CA GLY A 44 -1.57 -5.14 -14.23
C GLY A 44 -2.49 -5.92 -15.17
N THR A 45 -2.93 -7.13 -14.78
CA THR A 45 -3.90 -7.93 -15.56
C THR A 45 -5.32 -7.38 -15.43
N THR A 46 -5.61 -6.62 -14.38
CA THR A 46 -6.89 -5.96 -14.15
C THR A 46 -6.63 -4.54 -13.67
N ALA A 47 -7.33 -3.56 -14.23
CA ALA A 47 -7.19 -2.18 -13.82
C ALA A 47 -7.66 -1.96 -12.37
N TRP A 48 -7.03 -1.01 -11.69
CA TRP A 48 -7.54 -0.44 -10.45
C TRP A 48 -8.69 0.53 -10.79
N SER A 49 -9.81 0.43 -10.08
CA SER A 49 -10.87 1.44 -10.21
C SER A 49 -10.57 2.66 -9.34
N LEU A 50 -11.17 3.82 -9.65
CA LEU A 50 -11.09 4.99 -8.78
C LEU A 50 -11.68 4.72 -7.39
N ARG A 51 -12.74 3.91 -7.32
CA ARG A 51 -13.30 3.45 -6.05
C ARG A 51 -12.30 2.64 -5.23
N ASP A 52 -11.53 1.77 -5.86
CA ASP A 52 -10.48 1.03 -5.16
C ASP A 52 -9.42 2.00 -4.60
N ALA A 53 -9.07 3.05 -5.34
CA ALA A 53 -8.13 4.08 -4.89
C ALA A 53 -8.66 4.88 -3.68
N ASP A 54 -9.94 5.26 -3.68
CA ASP A 54 -10.57 5.94 -2.54
C ASP A 54 -10.54 5.07 -1.28
N VAL A 55 -10.93 3.78 -1.40
CA VAL A 55 -10.93 2.85 -0.27
C VAL A 55 -9.50 2.58 0.24
N LEU A 56 -8.51 2.48 -0.65
CA LEU A 56 -7.11 2.34 -0.24
C LEU A 56 -6.62 3.57 0.52
N ALA A 57 -6.93 4.77 0.03
CA ALA A 57 -6.54 6.02 0.68
C ALA A 57 -7.12 6.11 2.10
N GLU A 58 -8.41 5.80 2.26
CA GLU A 58 -9.08 5.73 3.55
C GLU A 58 -8.45 4.65 4.45
N TYR A 59 -8.23 3.45 3.91
CA TYR A 59 -7.63 2.32 4.63
C TYR A 59 -6.24 2.64 5.20
N TYR A 60 -5.42 3.34 4.43
CA TYR A 60 -4.08 3.78 4.84
C TYR A 60 -4.08 5.07 5.67
N GLY A 61 -5.21 5.79 5.73
CA GLY A 61 -5.32 7.08 6.42
C GLY A 61 -4.56 8.20 5.73
N ILE A 62 -4.52 8.20 4.38
CA ILE A 62 -3.89 9.22 3.54
C ILE A 62 -4.90 9.85 2.57
N GLY A 63 -4.55 10.98 1.95
CA GLY A 63 -5.41 11.59 0.93
C GLY A 63 -5.37 10.82 -0.41
N PRO A 64 -6.47 10.74 -1.18
CA PRO A 64 -6.48 10.07 -2.49
C PRO A 64 -5.46 10.64 -3.48
N LEU A 65 -5.21 11.96 -3.43
CA LEU A 65 -4.19 12.59 -4.26
C LEU A 65 -2.76 12.26 -3.81
N ASP A 66 -2.54 12.05 -2.51
CA ASP A 66 -1.24 11.59 -2.01
C ASP A 66 -0.95 10.14 -2.46
N LEU A 67 -1.99 9.30 -2.53
CA LEU A 67 -1.90 7.96 -3.11
C LEU A 67 -1.56 8.02 -4.61
N LEU A 68 -2.26 8.85 -5.38
CA LEU A 68 -2.06 8.94 -6.84
C LEU A 68 -0.78 9.69 -7.25
N ALA A 69 -0.22 10.52 -6.37
CA ALA A 69 1.05 11.21 -6.58
C ALA A 69 2.26 10.26 -6.64
N GLY A 70 2.12 9.02 -6.16
CA GLY A 70 3.13 7.98 -6.28
C GLY A 70 3.68 7.47 -4.95
N PRO A 71 4.58 6.47 -5.00
CA PRO A 71 5.02 5.71 -3.83
C PRO A 71 5.70 6.57 -2.76
N THR A 72 6.55 7.51 -3.16
CA THR A 72 7.27 8.39 -2.22
C THR A 72 6.30 9.23 -1.40
N ARG A 73 5.37 9.92 -2.08
CA ARG A 73 4.41 10.82 -1.44
C ARG A 73 3.45 10.07 -0.53
N ALA A 74 2.97 8.90 -0.96
CA ALA A 74 2.08 8.07 -0.14
C ALA A 74 2.76 7.58 1.15
N CYS A 75 4.03 7.16 1.07
CA CYS A 75 4.80 6.73 2.24
C CYS A 75 5.12 7.88 3.21
N GLU A 76 5.35 9.09 2.70
CA GLU A 76 5.51 10.31 3.51
C GLU A 76 4.21 10.64 4.27
N ALA A 77 3.07 10.55 3.58
CA ALA A 77 1.74 10.81 4.16
C ALA A 77 1.27 9.73 5.14
N LEU A 78 1.82 8.51 5.05
CA LEU A 78 1.42 7.37 5.89
C LEU A 78 1.55 7.69 7.40
N PRO A 79 0.51 7.47 8.23
CA PRO A 79 0.60 7.71 9.66
C PRO A 79 1.72 6.89 10.33
N ALA A 80 2.47 7.50 11.25
CA ALA A 80 3.60 6.83 11.91
C ALA A 80 3.21 5.53 12.61
N ALA A 81 2.01 5.45 13.21
CA ALA A 81 1.49 4.26 13.86
C ALA A 81 1.22 3.08 12.90
N ARG A 82 1.10 3.33 11.59
CA ARG A 82 0.92 2.30 10.57
C ARG A 82 2.25 1.79 10.02
N ARG A 83 3.34 2.54 10.20
CA ARG A 83 4.66 2.13 9.71
C ARG A 83 5.12 0.92 10.50
N ARG A 84 5.67 -0.07 9.79
CA ARG A 84 6.31 -1.24 10.40
C ARG A 84 7.37 -0.72 11.36
N THR A 85 7.20 -0.95 12.66
CA THR A 85 8.25 -0.66 13.63
C THR A 85 9.42 -1.57 13.31
N ALA A 86 10.54 -0.99 12.91
CA ALA A 86 11.78 -1.75 12.78
C ALA A 86 12.07 -2.36 14.15
N HIS A 87 12.11 -3.68 14.20
CA HIS A 87 12.36 -4.55 15.35
C HIS A 87 13.32 -3.91 16.38
N THR A 88 12.79 -3.21 17.40
CA THR A 88 13.57 -2.82 18.59
C THR A 88 13.53 -3.97 19.59
N GLU A 89 14.12 -5.11 19.22
CA GLU A 89 14.25 -6.27 20.11
C GLU A 89 15.45 -7.12 19.67
N LYS A 90 16.66 -6.56 19.77
CA LYS A 90 17.87 -7.37 19.95
C LYS A 90 18.97 -6.61 20.68
N GLU A 91 18.60 -5.95 21.77
CA GLU A 91 19.54 -5.27 22.68
C GLU A 91 19.30 -5.61 24.17
N ARG A 92 18.69 -6.76 24.46
CA ARG A 92 18.71 -7.34 25.81
C ARG A 92 18.84 -8.87 25.75
N SER A 93 19.92 -9.37 26.35
CA SER A 93 20.19 -10.77 26.71
C SER A 93 20.70 -11.67 25.56
N GLY A 94 21.84 -12.35 25.63
CA GLY A 94 22.63 -12.74 26.79
C GLY A 94 24.12 -12.44 26.63
N GLU A 95 24.64 -11.77 27.65
CA GLU A 95 25.99 -11.93 28.19
C GLU A 95 25.92 -12.99 29.30
#